data_AF-A0A6L3EY13-F1
#
_entry.id   AF-A0A6L3EY13-F1
#
_cell.length_a   1.000
_cell.length_b   1.000
_cell.length_c   1.000
_cell.angle_alpha   90.00
_cell.angle_beta   90.00
_cell.angle_gamma   90.00
#
_symmetry.space_group_name_H-M   'P 1'
#
loop_
_entity.id
_entity.type
_entity.pdbx_description
1 polymer ?
#
loop_
_entity_poly.entity_id
_entity_poly.type
_entity_poly.pdbx_seq_one_letter_code
_entity_poly.pdbx_strand_id
1 'polypeptide(L)'
;GMIALLLFVFTYQLAQETARENRVIEVVEEQLATVANAELDELPEIVFEIDEEGATVLKLDVTARSEQPVFYQYVVDLQDGIGTTLQTEGILDKVELTLQVIDVTGLDPSIPPTATSTPTMTLTFTPGPTPTPTNTPTNTPTSTNTPTVTPSPTATAIPPTATDTPTVIPTPTLTPTATPVTAVTNYQFGTNLRTEPTITSDILLVLPDATTVIILDGQETSDGFTWQQVEVDGVVGWLSDSFLQRSETP
;
A
#
# COMPACT_ATOMS: atom_id res chain seq x y z
N GLY A 1 -39.78 8.49 53.00
CA GLY A 1 -39.42 7.08 52.81
C GLY A 1 -39.24 6.76 51.35
N MET A 2 -40.34 6.47 50.65
CA MET A 2 -40.33 6.00 49.25
C MET A 2 -39.84 7.04 48.21
N ILE A 3 -40.22 8.32 48.36
CA ILE A 3 -39.83 9.38 47.42
C ILE A 3 -38.31 9.65 47.45
N ALA A 4 -37.69 9.61 48.63
CA ALA A 4 -36.24 9.81 48.78
C ALA A 4 -35.42 8.63 48.22
N LEU A 5 -35.93 7.40 48.36
CA LEU A 5 -35.32 6.21 47.78
C LEU A 5 -35.38 6.23 46.24
N LEU A 6 -36.54 6.60 45.68
CA LEU A 6 -36.72 6.75 44.23
C LEU A 6 -35.83 7.84 43.65
N LEU A 7 -35.70 8.98 44.33
CA LEU A 7 -34.76 10.04 43.94
C LEU A 7 -33.33 9.55 43.97
N PHE A 8 -32.90 8.84 45.02
CA PHE A 8 -31.54 8.31 45.11
C PHE A 8 -31.22 7.32 43.99
N VAL A 9 -32.14 6.39 43.69
CA VAL A 9 -31.98 5.42 42.60
C VAL A 9 -31.92 6.13 41.25
N PHE A 10 -32.79 7.10 41.01
CA PHE A 10 -32.81 7.87 39.78
C PHE A 10 -31.53 8.71 39.60
N THR A 11 -31.07 9.39 40.65
CA THR A 11 -29.81 10.15 40.61
C THR A 11 -28.60 9.23 40.40
N TYR A 12 -28.58 8.05 41.03
CA TYR A 12 -27.53 7.07 40.85
C TYR A 12 -27.50 6.52 39.42
N GLN A 13 -28.68 6.18 38.86
CA GLN A 13 -28.80 5.73 37.47
C GLN A 13 -28.35 6.80 36.48
N LEU A 14 -28.74 8.06 36.70
CA LEU A 14 -28.33 9.17 35.84
C LEU A 14 -26.80 9.38 35.89
N ALA A 15 -26.19 9.33 37.07
CA ALA A 15 -24.75 9.47 37.23
C ALA A 15 -23.98 8.31 36.58
N GLN A 16 -24.52 7.08 36.68
CA GLN A 16 -23.93 5.90 36.04
C GLN A 16 -24.04 5.99 34.52
N GLU A 17 -25.17 6.47 34.00
CA GLU A 17 -25.37 6.67 32.57
C GLU A 17 -24.39 7.70 32.01
N THR A 18 -24.28 8.87 32.64
CA THR A 18 -23.32 9.90 32.22
C THR A 18 -21.87 9.42 32.32
N ALA A 19 -21.51 8.66 33.35
CA ALA A 19 -20.16 8.09 33.46
C ALA A 19 -19.87 7.09 32.33
N ARG A 20 -20.86 6.29 31.95
CA ARG A 20 -20.77 5.36 30.82
C ARG A 20 -20.58 6.08 29.50
N GLU A 21 -21.41 7.08 29.19
CA GLU A 21 -21.29 7.88 27.96
C GLU A 21 -19.93 8.59 27.88
N ASN A 22 -19.48 9.21 28.98
CA ASN A 22 -18.15 9.84 29.02
C ASN A 22 -17.02 8.85 28.76
N ARG A 23 -17.14 7.61 29.27
CA ARG A 23 -16.14 6.57 29.01
C ARG A 23 -16.12 6.16 27.54
N VAL A 24 -17.29 6.04 26.90
CA VAL A 24 -17.38 5.79 25.46
C VAL A 24 -16.68 6.91 24.68
N ILE A 25 -16.96 8.18 25.00
CA ILE A 25 -16.34 9.33 24.32
C ILE A 25 -14.82 9.30 24.45
N GLU A 26 -14.30 9.06 25.65
CA GLU A 26 -12.85 8.97 25.90
C GLU A 26 -12.19 7.88 25.04
N VAL A 27 -12.79 6.70 24.97
CA VAL A 27 -12.28 5.60 24.13
C VAL A 27 -12.35 5.97 22.65
N VAL A 28 -13.43 6.61 22.20
CA VAL A 28 -13.57 7.06 20.80
C VAL A 28 -12.47 8.06 20.45
N GLU A 29 -12.22 9.07 21.28
CA GLU A 29 -11.15 10.06 21.07
C GLU A 29 -9.76 9.40 21.03
N GLU A 30 -9.47 8.49 21.96
CA GLU A 30 -8.20 7.76 22.02
C GLU A 30 -7.97 6.92 20.76
N GLN A 31 -8.99 6.18 20.33
CA GLN A 31 -8.90 5.31 19.16
C GLN A 31 -8.86 6.11 17.85
N LEU A 32 -9.60 7.22 17.74
CA LEU A 32 -9.51 8.12 16.58
C LEU A 32 -8.11 8.68 16.40
N ALA A 33 -7.47 9.12 17.49
CA ALA A 33 -6.12 9.66 17.45
C ALA A 33 -5.08 8.58 17.10
N THR A 34 -5.23 7.37 17.66
CA THR A 34 -4.23 6.30 17.52
C THR A 34 -4.35 5.55 16.19
N VAL A 35 -5.57 5.26 15.75
CA VAL A 35 -5.85 4.40 14.59
C VAL A 35 -6.00 5.23 13.32
N ALA A 36 -6.83 6.28 13.36
CA ALA A 36 -7.19 7.04 12.17
C ALA A 36 -6.40 8.34 11.99
N ASN A 37 -5.53 8.69 12.95
CA ASN A 37 -4.88 10.01 13.06
C ASN A 37 -5.88 11.16 12.86
N ALA A 38 -7.06 10.98 13.44
CA ALA A 38 -8.20 11.86 13.33
C ALA A 38 -8.58 12.40 14.72
N GLU A 39 -9.26 13.53 14.75
CA GLU A 39 -9.79 14.15 15.96
C GLU A 39 -11.31 14.16 15.89
N LEU A 40 -11.98 14.10 17.03
CA LEU A 40 -13.42 14.25 17.12
C LEU A 40 -13.82 15.70 16.79
N ASP A 41 -14.77 15.89 15.86
CA ASP A 41 -15.26 17.23 15.49
C ASP A 41 -16.41 17.70 16.39
N GLU A 42 -17.32 16.78 16.72
CA GLU A 42 -18.49 17.00 17.57
C GLU A 42 -18.76 15.78 18.45
N LEU A 43 -19.52 15.96 19.53
CA LEU A 43 -19.88 14.85 20.42
C LEU A 43 -20.62 13.76 19.63
N PRO A 44 -20.22 12.48 19.76
CA PRO A 44 -20.85 11.41 19.02
C PRO A 44 -22.28 11.16 19.51
N GLU A 45 -23.14 10.71 18.60
CA GLU A 45 -24.45 10.19 19.00
C GLU A 45 -24.28 8.77 19.52
N ILE A 46 -24.65 8.56 20.78
CA ILE A 46 -24.48 7.29 21.50
C ILE A 46 -25.86 6.74 21.81
N VAL A 47 -26.14 5.54 21.31
CA VAL A 47 -27.40 4.84 21.60
C VAL A 47 -27.10 3.40 22.01
N PHE A 48 -27.58 3.03 23.19
CA PHE A 48 -27.52 1.65 23.68
C PHE A 48 -28.86 0.94 23.45
N GLU A 49 -28.81 -0.18 22.74
CA GLU A 49 -29.95 -1.06 22.50
C GLU A 49 -29.67 -2.46 23.03
N ILE A 50 -30.73 -3.21 23.30
CA ILE A 50 -30.64 -4.64 23.58
C ILE A 50 -31.21 -5.36 22.36
N ASP A 51 -30.42 -6.25 21.74
CA ASP A 51 -30.86 -7.02 20.58
C ASP A 51 -31.82 -8.17 20.96
N GLU A 52 -32.28 -8.92 19.96
CA GLU A 52 -33.20 -10.05 20.15
C GLU A 52 -32.58 -11.19 20.99
N GLU A 53 -31.24 -11.26 21.03
CA GLU A 53 -30.47 -12.24 21.80
C GLU A 53 -30.17 -11.78 23.23
N GLY A 54 -30.48 -10.53 23.56
CA GLY A 54 -30.23 -9.92 24.86
C GLY A 54 -28.84 -9.27 25.00
N ALA A 55 -28.09 -9.14 23.91
CA ALA A 55 -26.79 -8.49 23.89
C ALA A 55 -26.93 -6.96 23.85
N THR A 56 -26.03 -6.27 24.54
CA THR A 56 -25.97 -4.81 24.58
C THR A 56 -25.23 -4.30 23.34
N VAL A 57 -25.98 -3.70 22.42
CA VAL A 57 -25.46 -3.10 21.20
C VAL A 57 -25.29 -1.60 21.39
N LEU A 58 -24.06 -1.11 21.19
CA LEU A 58 -23.77 0.31 21.08
C LEU A 58 -23.86 0.73 19.62
N LYS A 59 -24.82 1.58 19.28
CA LYS A 59 -24.85 2.33 18.03
C LYS A 59 -24.16 3.67 18.25
N LEU A 60 -23.20 3.96 17.38
CA LEU A 60 -22.31 5.08 17.52
C LEU A 60 -22.19 5.80 16.18
N ASP A 61 -22.67 7.05 16.12
CA ASP A 61 -22.43 7.94 14.98
C ASP A 61 -21.36 8.98 15.37
N VAL A 62 -20.24 8.96 14.66
CA VAL A 62 -19.06 9.79 14.94
C VAL A 62 -18.77 10.70 13.75
N THR A 63 -18.61 11.99 14.01
CA THR A 63 -18.04 12.94 13.04
C THR A 63 -16.61 13.27 13.47
N ALA A 64 -15.64 12.89 12.63
CA ALA A 64 -14.23 13.10 12.87
C ALA A 64 -13.60 13.97 11.78
N ARG A 65 -12.58 14.73 12.16
CA ARG A 65 -11.80 15.59 11.29
C ARG A 65 -10.39 15.03 11.15
N SER A 66 -9.91 14.91 9.92
CA SER A 66 -8.60 14.32 9.63
C SER A 66 -7.83 15.11 8.57
N GLU A 67 -6.53 15.25 8.78
CA GLU A 67 -5.59 15.79 7.78
C GLU A 67 -5.15 14.73 6.76
N GLN A 68 -5.43 13.46 7.05
CA GLN A 68 -5.10 12.32 6.20
C GLN A 68 -6.39 11.64 5.73
N PRO A 69 -6.44 11.14 4.48
CA PRO A 69 -7.61 10.39 4.04
C PRO A 69 -7.84 9.16 4.94
N VAL A 70 -9.06 9.00 5.44
CA VAL A 70 -9.44 7.86 6.29
C VAL A 70 -9.99 6.74 5.41
N PHE A 71 -9.22 5.66 5.30
CA PHE A 71 -9.59 4.47 4.54
C PHE A 71 -10.40 3.48 5.37
N TYR A 72 -11.14 2.60 4.69
CA TYR A 72 -12.02 1.60 5.30
C TYR A 72 -11.35 0.76 6.39
N GLN A 73 -10.07 0.39 6.23
CA GLN A 73 -9.36 -0.42 7.22
C GLN A 73 -9.22 0.30 8.56
N TYR A 74 -8.93 1.60 8.54
CA TYR A 74 -8.87 2.39 9.77
C TYR A 74 -10.23 2.45 10.47
N VAL A 75 -11.33 2.39 9.73
CA VAL A 75 -12.68 2.33 10.31
C VAL A 75 -12.94 0.96 10.96
N VAL A 76 -12.46 -0.13 10.36
CA VAL A 76 -12.54 -1.48 10.94
C VAL A 76 -11.70 -1.57 12.21
N ASP A 77 -10.46 -1.09 12.16
CA ASP A 77 -9.53 -1.08 13.30
C ASP A 77 -10.07 -0.17 14.42
N LEU A 78 -10.70 0.95 14.08
CA LEU A 78 -11.38 1.85 15.00
C LEU A 78 -12.54 1.13 15.70
N GLN A 79 -13.40 0.44 14.92
CA GLN A 79 -14.51 -0.33 15.45
C GLN A 79 -14.03 -1.46 16.37
N ASP A 80 -12.96 -2.17 16.00
CA ASP A 80 -12.36 -3.24 16.80
C ASP A 80 -11.71 -2.72 18.09
N GLY A 81 -10.96 -1.62 18.01
CA GLY A 81 -10.32 -0.98 19.16
C GLY A 81 -11.34 -0.45 20.18
N ILE A 82 -12.39 0.23 19.70
CA ILE A 82 -13.50 0.69 20.55
C ILE A 82 -14.24 -0.52 21.16
N GLY A 83 -14.60 -1.49 20.31
CA GLY A 83 -15.33 -2.69 20.71
C GLY A 83 -14.58 -3.47 21.79
N THR A 84 -13.31 -3.79 21.55
CA THR A 84 -12.47 -4.56 22.49
C THR A 84 -12.33 -3.87 23.83
N THR A 85 -12.08 -2.56 23.84
CA THR A 85 -11.91 -1.78 25.08
C THR A 85 -13.19 -1.81 25.91
N LEU A 86 -14.32 -1.48 25.28
CA LEU A 86 -15.61 -1.37 25.98
C LEU A 86 -16.20 -2.74 26.36
N GLN A 87 -15.95 -3.80 25.59
CA GLN A 87 -16.32 -5.18 25.94
C GLN A 87 -15.53 -5.65 27.17
N THR A 88 -14.24 -5.36 27.23
CA THR A 88 -13.39 -5.71 28.39
C THR A 88 -13.87 -5.04 29.67
N GLU A 89 -14.42 -3.83 29.56
CA GLU A 89 -15.01 -3.07 30.67
C GLU A 89 -16.45 -3.48 31.01
N GLY A 90 -17.05 -4.39 30.22
CA GLY A 90 -18.43 -4.85 30.40
C GLY A 90 -19.49 -3.79 30.09
N ILE A 91 -19.16 -2.82 29.23
CA ILE A 91 -20.05 -1.71 28.86
C ILE A 91 -21.01 -2.11 27.73
N LEU A 92 -20.55 -2.96 26.80
CA LEU A 92 -21.29 -3.44 25.64
C LEU A 92 -20.88 -4.87 25.27
N ASP A 93 -21.68 -5.52 24.42
CA ASP A 93 -21.36 -6.79 23.78
C ASP A 93 -20.98 -6.60 22.29
N LYS A 94 -21.60 -5.64 21.61
CA LYS A 94 -21.38 -5.36 20.18
C LYS A 94 -21.40 -3.85 19.90
N VAL A 95 -20.60 -3.41 18.94
CA VAL A 95 -20.57 -2.02 18.46
C VAL A 95 -20.97 -1.95 16.98
N GLU A 96 -21.83 -0.98 16.65
CA GLU A 96 -22.22 -0.59 15.31
C GLU A 96 -21.79 0.86 15.11
N LEU A 97 -20.81 1.08 14.24
CA LEU A 97 -20.16 2.37 14.04
C LEU A 97 -20.52 2.95 12.67
N THR A 98 -21.02 4.18 12.66
CA THR A 98 -20.99 5.06 11.49
C THR A 98 -19.92 6.13 11.71
N LEU A 99 -19.02 6.29 10.74
CA LEU A 99 -18.00 7.32 10.77
C LEU A 99 -18.19 8.28 9.61
N GLN A 100 -18.41 9.55 9.92
CA GLN A 100 -18.36 10.66 8.98
C GLN A 100 -17.02 11.37 9.12
N VAL A 101 -16.29 11.52 8.01
CA VAL A 101 -14.95 12.12 8.01
C VAL A 101 -14.97 13.46 7.29
N ILE A 102 -14.44 14.49 7.95
CA ILE A 102 -14.19 15.82 7.41
C ILE A 102 -12.72 15.91 7.05
N ASP A 103 -12.43 15.91 5.75
CA ASP A 103 -11.08 16.10 5.24
C ASP A 103 -10.66 17.57 5.40
N VAL A 104 -9.56 17.81 6.12
CA VAL A 104 -9.00 19.15 6.29
C VAL A 104 -7.60 19.22 5.68
N THR A 105 -7.32 20.30 4.94
CA THR A 105 -5.97 20.54 4.41
C THR A 105 -5.15 21.25 5.48
N GLY A 106 -4.15 20.57 6.03
CA GLY A 106 -3.14 21.20 6.87
C GLY A 106 -2.33 22.21 6.07
N LEU A 107 -2.44 23.49 6.39
CA LEU A 107 -1.58 24.53 5.82
C LEU A 107 -0.37 24.69 6.72
N ASP A 108 0.83 24.36 6.24
CA ASP A 108 2.06 24.76 6.94
C ASP A 108 2.25 26.27 6.77
N PRO A 109 2.10 27.08 7.83
CA PRO A 109 2.25 28.54 7.73
C PRO A 109 3.69 28.95 7.40
N SER A 110 4.65 28.04 7.50
CA SER A 110 6.07 28.26 7.20
C SER A 110 6.37 28.12 5.71
N ILE A 111 5.47 27.50 4.93
CA ILE A 111 5.62 27.31 3.48
C ILE A 111 4.59 28.19 2.76
N PRO A 112 4.95 29.43 2.37
CA PRO A 112 4.03 30.27 1.62
C PRO A 112 3.63 29.57 0.31
N PRO A 113 2.42 29.81 -0.23
CA PRO A 113 1.98 29.19 -1.48
C PRO A 113 3.02 29.49 -2.57
N THR A 114 3.65 28.45 -3.10
CA THR A 114 4.62 28.58 -4.19
C THR A 114 3.86 28.92 -5.46
N ALA A 115 4.28 29.94 -6.20
CA ALA A 115 3.62 30.33 -7.45
C ALA A 115 3.64 29.15 -8.44
N THR A 116 2.47 28.59 -8.73
CA THR A 116 2.31 27.54 -9.76
C THR A 116 2.63 28.14 -11.12
N SER A 117 3.58 27.56 -11.85
CA SER A 117 3.88 27.97 -13.22
C SER A 117 2.67 27.71 -14.13
N THR A 118 2.01 28.77 -14.58
CA THR A 118 0.89 28.67 -15.52
C THR A 118 1.41 28.12 -16.87
N PRO A 119 0.88 27.01 -17.40
CA PRO A 119 1.32 26.50 -18.69
C PRO A 119 1.01 27.53 -19.77
N THR A 120 2.05 27.98 -20.48
CA THR A 120 1.90 28.85 -21.64
C THR A 120 1.49 28.00 -22.83
N MET A 121 0.38 28.34 -23.49
CA MET A 121 -0.08 27.59 -24.66
C MET A 121 1.01 27.54 -25.72
N THR A 122 1.42 26.34 -26.09
CA THR A 122 2.40 26.10 -27.17
C THR A 122 1.63 25.62 -28.40
N LEU A 123 1.67 26.39 -29.48
CA LEU A 123 1.07 26.00 -30.76
C LEU A 123 1.93 24.92 -31.42
N THR A 124 1.41 23.71 -31.54
CA THR A 124 2.07 22.62 -32.28
C THR A 124 1.59 22.64 -33.73
N PHE A 125 2.49 22.95 -34.68
CA PHE A 125 2.21 22.80 -36.10
C PHE A 125 2.32 21.32 -36.49
N THR A 126 1.21 20.72 -36.92
CA THR A 126 1.19 19.36 -37.47
C THR A 126 1.79 19.37 -38.88
N PRO A 127 2.94 18.70 -39.14
CA PRO A 127 3.45 18.57 -40.49
C PRO A 127 2.50 17.68 -41.34
N GLY A 128 2.10 18.18 -42.50
CA GLY A 128 1.27 17.45 -43.46
C GLY A 128 1.99 16.28 -44.13
N PRO A 129 1.27 15.42 -44.88
CA PRO A 129 1.86 14.27 -45.55
C PRO A 129 2.91 14.69 -46.58
N THR A 130 4.11 14.16 -46.43
CA THR A 130 5.26 14.39 -47.32
C THR A 130 5.05 13.63 -48.64
N PRO A 131 5.24 14.26 -49.82
CA PRO A 131 5.14 13.54 -51.09
C PRO A 131 6.27 12.51 -51.23
N THR A 132 5.92 11.25 -51.46
CA THR A 132 6.84 10.14 -51.68
C THR A 132 7.57 10.31 -53.02
N PRO A 133 8.92 10.34 -53.07
CA PRO A 133 9.65 10.37 -54.34
C PRO A 133 9.59 9.01 -55.04
N THR A 134 9.15 9.02 -56.30
CA THR A 134 9.15 7.85 -57.19
C THR A 134 10.54 7.65 -57.78
N ASN A 135 11.26 6.63 -57.30
CA ASN A 135 12.54 6.22 -57.88
C ASN A 135 12.33 5.57 -59.25
N THR A 136 12.85 6.20 -60.30
CA THR A 136 12.95 5.62 -61.65
C THR A 136 14.34 5.00 -61.80
N PRO A 137 14.48 3.70 -62.10
CA PRO A 137 15.79 3.07 -62.28
C PRO A 137 16.39 3.45 -63.65
N THR A 138 17.60 4.01 -63.62
CA THR A 138 18.41 4.26 -64.82
C THR A 138 19.46 3.16 -64.96
N ASN A 139 19.38 2.38 -66.04
CA ASN A 139 20.42 1.43 -66.43
C ASN A 139 21.63 2.19 -67.02
N THR A 140 22.84 1.92 -66.54
CA THR A 140 24.08 2.31 -67.23
C THR A 140 25.05 1.12 -67.18
N PRO A 141 25.59 0.66 -68.32
CA PRO A 141 26.49 -0.49 -68.39
C PRO A 141 27.95 -0.05 -68.20
N THR A 142 28.78 -0.94 -67.65
CA THR A 142 30.25 -0.77 -67.68
C THR A 142 30.94 -2.12 -67.95
N SER A 143 31.72 -2.17 -69.04
CA SER A 143 32.60 -3.26 -69.50
C SER A 143 33.83 -3.41 -68.58
N THR A 144 34.22 -4.60 -68.07
CA THR A 144 35.01 -5.71 -68.67
C THR A 144 36.48 -5.38 -69.05
N ASN A 145 37.44 -5.98 -68.33
CA ASN A 145 38.56 -6.85 -68.81
C ASN A 145 39.54 -7.17 -67.63
N THR A 146 39.66 -8.40 -67.11
CA THR A 146 40.56 -9.58 -67.42
C THR A 146 42.04 -9.45 -66.93
N PRO A 147 42.82 -10.54 -66.74
CA PRO A 147 43.40 -10.94 -65.45
C PRO A 147 44.96 -10.96 -65.43
N THR A 148 45.58 -11.02 -64.25
CA THR A 148 47.03 -11.35 -64.15
C THR A 148 47.35 -12.15 -62.89
N VAL A 149 48.21 -13.15 -63.06
CA VAL A 149 48.55 -14.23 -62.12
C VAL A 149 49.71 -13.86 -61.17
N THR A 150 49.68 -14.55 -60.02
CA THR A 150 50.55 -14.70 -58.83
C THR A 150 52.08 -14.57 -59.01
N PRO A 151 52.82 -14.20 -57.94
CA PRO A 151 53.59 -15.23 -57.22
C PRO A 151 53.50 -15.18 -55.68
N SER A 152 53.76 -16.36 -55.12
CA SER A 152 53.75 -16.83 -53.73
C SER A 152 54.59 -16.01 -52.73
N PRO A 153 54.14 -15.81 -51.47
CA PRO A 153 55.02 -15.39 -50.39
C PRO A 153 55.79 -16.57 -49.79
N THR A 154 57.07 -16.33 -49.59
CA THR A 154 58.11 -17.16 -48.96
C THR A 154 57.83 -17.39 -47.47
N ALA A 155 58.12 -18.58 -46.96
CA ALA A 155 58.05 -18.92 -45.53
C ALA A 155 59.13 -18.17 -44.73
N THR A 156 58.71 -17.34 -43.77
CA THR A 156 59.61 -16.72 -42.80
C THR A 156 59.36 -17.35 -41.43
N ALA A 157 60.43 -17.87 -40.81
CA ALA A 157 60.41 -18.54 -39.52
C ALA A 157 59.97 -17.59 -38.38
N ILE A 158 59.11 -18.09 -37.50
CA ILE A 158 58.62 -17.41 -36.29
C ILE A 158 59.58 -17.76 -35.13
N PRO A 159 60.00 -16.80 -34.29
CA PRO A 159 60.79 -17.08 -33.08
C PRO A 159 59.96 -17.83 -32.01
N PRO A 160 60.60 -18.54 -31.06
CA PRO A 160 59.90 -19.44 -30.15
C PRO A 160 58.91 -18.72 -29.24
N THR A 161 57.71 -19.30 -29.18
CA THR A 161 56.59 -18.95 -28.31
C THR A 161 57.03 -18.95 -26.84
N ALA A 162 56.68 -17.89 -26.11
CA ALA A 162 56.77 -17.89 -24.65
C ALA A 162 55.83 -18.96 -24.10
N THR A 163 56.33 -19.77 -23.18
CA THR A 163 55.59 -20.81 -22.47
C THR A 163 54.44 -20.19 -21.69
N ASP A 164 53.20 -20.50 -22.06
CA ASP A 164 52.01 -20.17 -21.27
C ASP A 164 52.13 -20.85 -19.90
N THR A 165 52.34 -20.04 -18.88
CA THR A 165 52.24 -20.47 -17.48
C THR A 165 50.75 -20.72 -17.20
N PRO A 166 50.34 -21.87 -16.63
CA PRO A 166 48.93 -22.11 -16.33
C PRO A 166 48.44 -21.06 -15.32
N THR A 167 47.62 -20.13 -15.79
CA THR A 167 46.92 -19.17 -14.94
C THR A 167 45.95 -19.95 -14.06
N VAL A 168 46.15 -19.87 -12.74
CA VAL A 168 45.23 -20.46 -11.76
C VAL A 168 43.86 -19.80 -11.95
N ILE A 169 42.89 -20.56 -12.44
CA ILE A 169 41.49 -20.09 -12.55
C ILE A 169 40.94 -20.03 -11.12
N PRO A 170 40.48 -18.86 -10.63
CA PRO A 170 39.82 -18.79 -9.34
C PRO A 170 38.59 -19.69 -9.36
N THR A 171 38.52 -20.64 -8.44
CA THR A 171 37.34 -21.46 -8.23
C THR A 171 36.20 -20.53 -7.79
N PRO A 172 34.98 -20.61 -8.36
CA PRO A 172 33.87 -19.79 -7.91
C PRO A 172 33.61 -20.10 -6.43
N THR A 173 33.85 -19.11 -5.58
CA THR A 173 33.44 -19.17 -4.17
C THR A 173 31.92 -19.19 -4.14
N LEU A 174 31.32 -20.14 -3.43
CA LEU A 174 29.88 -20.16 -3.21
C LEU A 174 29.50 -18.87 -2.46
N THR A 175 28.89 -17.92 -3.16
CA THR A 175 28.26 -16.76 -2.53
C THR A 175 27.12 -17.29 -1.67
N PRO A 176 27.04 -16.95 -0.37
CA PRO A 176 25.89 -17.32 0.43
C PRO A 176 24.63 -16.75 -0.25
N THR A 177 23.68 -17.63 -0.58
CA THR A 177 22.36 -17.22 -1.04
C THR A 177 21.70 -16.49 0.12
N ALA A 178 21.33 -15.22 -0.07
CA ALA A 178 20.57 -14.47 0.92
C ALA A 178 19.29 -15.25 1.24
N THR A 179 19.04 -15.49 2.52
CA THR A 179 17.75 -16.04 2.96
C THR A 179 16.66 -15.02 2.59
N PRO A 180 15.60 -15.42 1.88
CA PRO A 180 14.51 -14.51 1.54
C PRO A 180 13.85 -13.98 2.83
N VAL A 181 13.52 -12.69 2.84
CA VAL A 181 12.71 -12.10 3.91
C VAL A 181 11.27 -12.55 3.70
N THR A 182 10.61 -13.04 4.75
CA THR A 182 9.24 -13.55 4.68
C THR A 182 8.30 -12.80 5.61
N ALA A 183 7.01 -12.83 5.29
CA ALA A 183 5.93 -12.38 6.15
C ALA A 183 4.75 -13.34 6.05
N VAL A 184 3.78 -13.21 6.95
CA VAL A 184 2.49 -13.91 6.87
C VAL A 184 1.36 -12.91 6.71
N THR A 185 0.33 -13.27 5.93
CA THR A 185 -0.91 -12.49 5.88
C THR A 185 -1.63 -12.58 7.24
N ASN A 186 -2.19 -11.45 7.69
CA ASN A 186 -2.89 -11.33 8.97
C ASN A 186 -4.24 -10.64 8.76
N TYR A 187 -5.17 -11.34 8.10
CA TYR A 187 -6.52 -10.83 7.84
C TYR A 187 -7.51 -11.98 7.61
N GLN A 188 -8.46 -12.14 8.53
CA GLN A 188 -9.34 -13.31 8.59
C GLN A 188 -10.23 -13.55 7.35
N PHE A 189 -10.48 -12.51 6.56
CA PHE A 189 -11.33 -12.60 5.36
C PHE A 189 -10.53 -12.80 4.05
N GLY A 190 -9.21 -12.86 4.15
CA GLY A 190 -8.30 -13.05 3.03
C GLY A 190 -7.80 -11.75 2.40
N THR A 191 -6.52 -11.74 2.02
CA THR A 191 -5.81 -10.58 1.49
C THR A 191 -5.71 -10.65 -0.03
N ASN A 192 -6.13 -9.60 -0.73
CA ASN A 192 -6.02 -9.55 -2.19
C ASN A 192 -4.57 -9.31 -2.63
N LEU A 193 -4.03 -10.19 -3.46
CA LEU A 193 -2.82 -10.00 -4.26
C LEU A 193 -3.23 -9.44 -5.62
N ARG A 194 -2.64 -8.32 -6.03
CA ARG A 194 -3.04 -7.55 -7.21
C ARG A 194 -1.93 -7.39 -8.23
N THR A 195 -2.30 -7.06 -9.46
CA THR A 195 -1.35 -6.82 -10.57
C THR A 195 -0.55 -5.54 -10.38
N GLU A 196 -1.16 -4.50 -9.80
CA GLU A 196 -0.55 -3.19 -9.56
C GLU A 196 -0.83 -2.75 -8.11
N PRO A 197 -0.05 -1.83 -7.54
CA PRO A 197 -0.25 -1.34 -6.19
C PRO A 197 -1.41 -0.33 -6.14
N THR A 198 -2.60 -0.72 -6.61
CA THR A 198 -3.80 0.12 -6.62
C THR A 198 -5.03 -0.72 -6.28
N ILE A 199 -6.05 -0.12 -5.66
CA ILE A 199 -7.30 -0.83 -5.31
C ILE A 199 -8.18 -1.13 -6.52
N THR A 200 -7.93 -0.45 -7.64
CA THR A 200 -8.70 -0.60 -8.89
C THR A 200 -8.10 -1.61 -9.86
N SER A 201 -6.86 -2.06 -9.60
CA SER A 201 -6.19 -3.07 -10.42
C SER A 201 -6.77 -4.48 -10.24
N ASP A 202 -6.47 -5.35 -11.19
CA ASP A 202 -6.96 -6.73 -11.19
C ASP A 202 -6.44 -7.51 -9.99
N ILE A 203 -7.32 -8.33 -9.40
CA ILE A 203 -6.96 -9.26 -8.33
C ILE A 203 -6.42 -10.54 -8.97
N LEU A 204 -5.16 -10.85 -8.69
CA LEU A 204 -4.50 -12.10 -9.10
C LEU A 204 -4.94 -13.27 -8.23
N LEU A 205 -4.92 -13.09 -6.90
CA LEU A 205 -5.25 -14.11 -5.91
C LEU A 205 -5.91 -13.47 -4.68
N VAL A 206 -6.68 -14.27 -3.95
CA VAL A 206 -7.10 -13.95 -2.57
C VAL A 206 -6.38 -14.92 -1.65
N LEU A 207 -5.45 -14.41 -0.86
CA LEU A 207 -4.61 -15.18 0.05
C LEU A 207 -5.36 -15.41 1.36
N PRO A 208 -5.57 -16.66 1.82
CA PRO A 208 -6.12 -16.92 3.14
C PRO A 208 -5.28 -16.29 4.26
N ASP A 209 -5.85 -16.20 5.46
CA ASP A 209 -5.11 -15.83 6.66
C ASP A 209 -3.91 -16.78 6.92
N ALA A 210 -2.85 -16.26 7.54
CA ALA A 210 -1.61 -16.96 7.85
C ALA A 210 -0.87 -17.56 6.62
N THR A 211 -1.09 -17.01 5.42
CA THR A 211 -0.34 -17.41 4.21
C THR A 211 1.05 -16.81 4.25
N THR A 212 2.09 -17.65 4.13
CA THR A 212 3.49 -17.19 4.05
C THR A 212 3.80 -16.65 2.66
N VAL A 213 4.38 -15.45 2.61
CA VAL A 213 4.82 -14.77 1.37
C VAL A 213 6.28 -14.36 1.47
N ILE A 214 6.96 -14.28 0.33
CA ILE A 214 8.31 -13.72 0.23
C ILE A 214 8.18 -12.22 -0.04
N ILE A 215 8.86 -11.41 0.76
CA ILE A 215 8.93 -9.95 0.60
C ILE A 215 9.95 -9.62 -0.49
N LEU A 216 9.54 -8.82 -1.48
CA LEU A 216 10.40 -8.29 -2.53
C LEU A 216 10.75 -6.82 -2.26
N ASP A 217 11.69 -6.26 -3.03
CA ASP A 217 12.16 -4.88 -2.82
C ASP A 217 11.11 -3.80 -3.20
N GLY A 218 10.06 -4.17 -3.93
CA GLY A 218 9.03 -3.25 -4.39
C GLY A 218 8.14 -2.77 -3.25
N GLN A 219 8.17 -1.46 -2.99
CA GLN A 219 7.24 -0.78 -2.09
C GLN A 219 6.74 0.50 -2.74
N GLU A 220 5.42 0.69 -2.77
CA GLU A 220 4.80 1.88 -3.36
C GLU A 220 3.65 2.37 -2.47
N THR A 221 3.39 3.68 -2.47
CA THR A 221 2.27 4.26 -1.75
C THR A 221 1.25 4.78 -2.75
N SER A 222 0.04 4.22 -2.69
CA SER A 222 -1.04 4.53 -3.64
C SER A 222 -2.38 4.15 -3.02
N ASP A 223 -3.43 4.89 -3.37
CA ASP A 223 -4.80 4.69 -2.87
C ASP A 223 -4.88 4.59 -1.33
N GLY A 224 -3.94 5.21 -0.61
CA GLY A 224 -3.89 5.18 0.86
C GLY A 224 -3.14 4.04 1.51
N PHE A 225 -2.69 3.08 0.73
CA PHE A 225 -1.99 1.91 1.25
C PHE A 225 -0.52 2.03 0.91
N THR A 226 0.33 1.63 1.87
CA THR A 226 1.66 1.14 1.51
C THR A 226 1.46 -0.24 0.94
N TRP A 227 1.82 -0.40 -0.33
CA TRP A 227 1.78 -1.66 -1.04
C TRP A 227 3.16 -2.29 -0.96
N GLN A 228 3.17 -3.57 -0.62
CA GLN A 228 4.35 -4.39 -0.60
C GLN A 228 4.25 -5.38 -1.76
N GLN A 229 5.27 -5.39 -2.61
CA GLN A 229 5.42 -6.40 -3.63
C GLN A 229 5.87 -7.69 -2.95
N VAL A 230 5.17 -8.78 -3.25
CA VAL A 230 5.45 -10.10 -2.67
C VAL A 230 5.41 -11.18 -3.74
N GLU A 231 6.05 -12.30 -3.44
CA GLU A 231 5.94 -13.54 -4.21
C GLU A 231 5.30 -14.63 -3.35
N VAL A 232 4.33 -15.33 -3.92
CA VAL A 232 3.70 -16.51 -3.32
C VAL A 232 3.44 -17.55 -4.41
N ASP A 233 3.92 -18.77 -4.20
CA ASP A 233 3.81 -19.88 -5.16
C ASP A 233 4.23 -19.53 -6.60
N GLY A 234 5.24 -18.66 -6.76
CA GLY A 234 5.74 -18.18 -8.05
C GLY A 234 4.90 -17.08 -8.72
N VAL A 235 3.85 -16.59 -8.05
CA VAL A 235 3.06 -15.44 -8.48
C VAL A 235 3.57 -14.19 -7.76
N VAL A 236 4.01 -13.21 -8.54
CA VAL A 236 4.42 -11.89 -8.05
C VAL A 236 3.26 -10.92 -8.17
N GLY A 237 2.97 -10.20 -7.09
CA GLY A 237 1.95 -9.17 -7.08
C GLY A 237 2.09 -8.22 -5.91
N TRP A 238 1.09 -7.35 -5.76
CA TRP A 238 1.05 -6.31 -4.75
C TRP A 238 -0.08 -6.56 -3.78
N LEU A 239 0.19 -6.46 -2.49
CA LEU A 239 -0.83 -6.44 -1.45
C LEU A 239 -0.51 -5.34 -0.44
N SER A 240 -1.49 -4.96 0.37
CA SER A 240 -1.26 -3.90 1.35
C SER A 240 -0.39 -4.40 2.50
N ASP A 241 0.64 -3.62 2.83
CA ASP A 241 1.59 -3.90 3.90
C ASP A 241 0.95 -4.02 5.28
N SER A 242 -0.17 -3.33 5.51
CA SER A 242 -0.91 -3.38 6.78
C SER A 242 -1.44 -4.79 7.09
N PHE A 243 -1.58 -5.64 6.07
CA PHE A 243 -2.00 -7.04 6.22
C PHE A 243 -0.83 -8.01 6.33
N LEU A 244 0.41 -7.53 6.45
CA LEU A 244 1.60 -8.36 6.60
C LEU A 244 2.15 -8.30 8.03
N GLN A 245 2.26 -9.46 8.65
CA GLN A 245 3.07 -9.64 9.84
C GLN A 245 4.45 -10.17 9.42
N ARG A 246 5.48 -9.32 9.50
CA ARG A 246 6.87 -9.70 9.21
C ARG A 246 7.42 -10.55 10.34
N SER A 247 8.11 -11.63 10.00
CA SER A 247 8.89 -12.38 10.99
C SER A 247 10.17 -11.61 11.31
N GLU A 248 10.27 -11.06 12.51
CA GLU A 248 11.53 -10.54 13.06
C GLU A 248 12.58 -11.65 12.94
N THR A 249 13.69 -11.38 12.24
CA THR A 249 14.79 -12.34 12.16
C THR A 249 15.59 -12.25 13.47
N PRO A 250 15.87 -13.36 14.18
CA PRO A 250 16.73 -13.34 15.37
C PRO A 250 18.20 -13.05 15.05
#